data_AF-A0A2N2GEM7-F1
#
_entry.id   AF-A0A2N2GEM7-F1
#
_cell.length_a   1.000
_cell.length_b   1.000
_cell.length_c   1.000
_cell.angle_alpha   90.00
_cell.angle_beta   90.00
_cell.angle_gamma   90.00
#
_symmetry.space_group_name_H-M   'P 1'
#
loop_
_entity.id
_entity.type
_entity.pdbx_description
1 polymer ?
#
loop_
_entity_poly.entity_id
_entity_poly.type
_entity_poly.pdbx_seq_one_letter_code
_entity_poly.pdbx_strand_id
1 'polypeptide(L)'
;MNKWRIRCKKAPDSVRRRHPNGERKRINQIIQFIIIPIIVGLVGVSGTLGGVMIANRHYDRVARTQVAINMETFLFQQRLKVIERAANIFGKIPGIEDIWTEYLQNTKFEKNGVFKAPVPLAEKLADYQGEFDSVIYLASIYFGPKTRAAITALSNEKEPWWKKKKENRNAFMAALVEELALGINHIPKTLKEVE
;
A
#
# COMPACT_ATOMS: atom_id res chain seq x y z
N MET A 1 -67.69 13.55 107.80
CA MET A 1 -67.86 14.53 106.70
C MET A 1 -66.47 15.00 106.31
N ASN A 2 -65.90 14.95 105.10
CA ASN A 2 -66.35 14.93 103.70
C ASN A 2 -65.30 14.16 102.86
N LYS A 3 -65.70 13.12 102.12
CA LYS A 3 -65.85 13.07 100.64
C LYS A 3 -64.56 13.09 99.79
N TRP A 4 -64.08 11.87 99.51
CA TRP A 4 -63.68 11.28 98.22
C TRP A 4 -63.37 12.17 96.99
N ARG A 5 -62.22 11.94 96.34
CA ARG A 5 -62.16 11.47 94.93
C ARG A 5 -60.73 11.13 94.49
N ILE A 6 -60.50 9.83 94.25
CA ILE A 6 -59.36 9.27 93.53
C ILE A 6 -59.60 9.51 92.03
N ARG A 7 -58.62 10.07 91.32
CA ARG A 7 -58.68 10.32 89.87
C ARG A 7 -57.60 9.49 89.17
N CYS A 8 -57.98 8.31 88.67
CA CYS A 8 -57.14 7.49 87.79
C CYS A 8 -56.90 8.23 86.47
N LYS A 9 -55.63 8.49 86.13
CA LYS A 9 -55.20 8.95 84.80
C LYS A 9 -55.06 7.74 83.88
N LYS A 10 -55.94 7.65 82.88
CA LYS A 10 -55.81 6.74 81.72
C LYS A 10 -54.51 7.04 80.97
N ALA A 11 -53.74 5.99 80.68
CA ALA A 11 -52.62 6.04 79.76
C ALA A 11 -53.14 6.26 78.32
N PRO A 12 -52.52 7.13 77.51
CA PRO A 12 -52.84 7.23 76.09
C PRO A 12 -52.07 6.16 75.30
N ASP A 13 -52.79 5.18 74.78
CA ASP A 13 -52.33 4.29 73.72
C ASP A 13 -52.10 5.10 72.44
N SER A 14 -50.85 5.55 72.24
CA SER A 14 -50.43 6.14 70.98
C SER A 14 -49.93 5.03 70.04
N VAL A 15 -50.88 4.41 69.34
CA VAL A 15 -50.60 3.58 68.16
C VAL A 15 -49.97 4.48 67.10
N ARG A 16 -48.64 4.44 67.04
CA ARG A 16 -47.80 5.19 66.09
C ARG A 16 -48.00 4.58 64.68
N ARG A 17 -49.02 5.04 63.95
CA ARG A 17 -49.18 4.77 62.52
C ARG A 17 -47.93 5.31 61.79
N ARG A 18 -47.03 4.42 61.36
CA ARG A 18 -45.95 4.78 60.43
C ARG A 18 -46.60 5.09 59.09
N HIS A 19 -46.51 6.34 58.65
CA HIS A 19 -46.88 6.73 57.30
C HIS A 19 -45.94 6.05 56.29
N PRO A 20 -46.45 5.29 55.30
CA PRO A 20 -45.64 4.62 54.28
C PRO A 20 -44.97 5.59 53.27
N ASN A 21 -45.25 6.90 53.35
CA ASN A 21 -44.73 7.91 52.42
C ASN A 21 -43.23 8.23 52.61
N GLY A 22 -42.63 7.91 53.76
CA GLY A 22 -41.20 8.16 54.01
C GLY A 22 -40.27 7.19 53.29
N GLU A 23 -40.68 5.91 53.14
CA GLU A 23 -39.87 4.88 52.49
C GLU A 23 -39.81 5.06 50.97
N ARG A 24 -40.92 5.46 50.32
CA ARG A 24 -40.90 5.85 48.90
C ARG A 24 -39.96 7.01 48.62
N LYS A 25 -39.90 8.02 49.50
CA LYS A 25 -38.97 9.16 49.35
C LYS A 25 -37.51 8.74 49.46
N ARG A 26 -37.18 7.83 50.39
CA ARG A 26 -35.82 7.30 50.55
C ARG A 26 -35.38 6.42 49.38
N ILE A 27 -36.27 5.55 48.89
CA ILE A 27 -35.99 4.70 47.72
C ILE A 27 -35.78 5.56 46.47
N ASN A 28 -36.59 6.61 46.27
CA ASN A 28 -36.43 7.50 45.13
C ASN A 28 -35.12 8.32 45.19
N GLN A 29 -34.70 8.73 46.40
CA GLN A 29 -33.38 9.36 46.61
C GLN A 29 -32.23 8.37 46.33
N ILE A 30 -32.32 7.12 46.76
CA ILE A 30 -31.30 6.10 46.48
C ILE A 30 -31.19 5.82 44.98
N ILE A 31 -32.33 5.69 44.29
CA ILE A 31 -32.36 5.47 42.83
C ILE A 31 -31.71 6.67 42.11
N GLN A 32 -32.08 7.91 42.47
CA GLN A 32 -31.54 9.10 41.80
C GLN A 32 -30.06 9.33 42.08
N PHE A 33 -29.60 9.14 43.32
CA PHE A 33 -28.23 9.50 43.71
C PHE A 33 -27.21 8.37 43.53
N ILE A 34 -27.63 7.11 43.49
CA ILE A 34 -26.69 5.97 43.42
C ILE A 34 -26.83 5.23 42.10
N ILE A 35 -28.04 4.89 41.67
CA ILE A 35 -28.23 4.01 40.50
C ILE A 35 -28.00 4.76 39.18
N ILE A 36 -28.49 5.99 39.04
CA ILE A 36 -28.28 6.81 37.83
C ILE A 36 -26.80 7.00 37.49
N PRO A 37 -25.92 7.48 38.38
CA PRO A 37 -24.50 7.68 38.04
C PRO A 37 -23.77 6.37 37.73
N ILE A 38 -24.15 5.23 38.34
CA ILE A 38 -23.59 3.92 38.00
C ILE A 38 -23.97 3.52 36.56
N ILE A 39 -25.23 3.70 36.16
CA ILE A 39 -25.68 3.39 34.80
C ILE A 39 -24.99 4.32 33.79
N VAL A 40 -24.91 5.62 34.08
CA VAL A 40 -24.21 6.59 33.21
C VAL A 40 -22.73 6.24 33.09
N GLY A 41 -22.08 5.83 34.19
CA GLY A 41 -20.70 5.34 34.18
C GLY A 41 -20.53 4.10 33.31
N LEU A 42 -21.43 3.12 33.42
CA LEU A 42 -21.39 1.89 32.61
C LEU A 42 -21.62 2.17 31.12
N VAL A 43 -22.54 3.07 30.77
CA VAL A 43 -22.76 3.50 29.37
C VAL A 43 -21.54 4.24 28.83
N GLY A 44 -20.92 5.10 29.64
CA GLY A 44 -19.68 5.79 29.28
C GLY A 44 -18.53 4.83 28.98
N VAL A 45 -18.29 3.86 29.87
CA VAL A 45 -17.23 2.84 29.69
C VAL A 45 -17.52 1.92 28.49
N SER A 46 -18.78 1.53 28.29
CA SER A 46 -19.16 0.71 27.14
C SER A 46 -19.00 1.47 25.82
N GLY A 47 -19.32 2.77 25.81
CA GLY A 47 -19.13 3.65 24.65
C GLY A 47 -17.66 3.85 24.30
N THR A 48 -16.78 4.06 25.29
CA THR A 48 -15.34 4.22 25.02
C THR A 48 -14.70 2.92 24.52
N LEU A 49 -15.03 1.76 25.12
CA LEU A 49 -14.53 0.46 24.66
C LEU A 49 -15.04 0.11 23.25
N GLY A 50 -16.31 0.37 22.96
CA GLY A 50 -16.90 0.19 21.63
C GLY A 50 -16.25 1.10 20.58
N GLY A 51 -16.05 2.38 20.92
CA GLY A 51 -15.37 3.35 20.06
C GLY A 51 -13.92 2.96 19.73
N VAL A 52 -13.15 2.50 20.73
CA VAL A 52 -11.76 2.06 20.53
C VAL A 52 -11.68 0.82 19.65
N MET A 53 -12.58 -0.16 19.80
CA MET A 53 -12.60 -1.35 18.93
C MET A 53 -12.94 -1.01 17.47
N ILE A 54 -13.91 -0.12 17.24
CA ILE A 54 -14.28 0.32 15.89
C ILE A 54 -13.14 1.14 15.27
N ALA A 55 -12.55 2.06 16.03
CA ALA A 55 -11.41 2.85 15.59
C ALA A 55 -10.22 1.96 15.21
N ASN A 56 -9.83 0.99 16.06
CA ASN A 56 -8.73 0.06 15.74
C ASN A 56 -8.96 -0.72 14.45
N ARG A 57 -10.18 -1.21 14.21
CA ARG A 57 -10.50 -1.91 12.95
C ARG A 57 -10.39 -1.01 11.73
N HIS A 58 -10.77 0.27 11.85
CA HIS A 58 -10.59 1.24 10.76
C HIS A 58 -9.12 1.58 10.54
N TYR A 59 -8.34 1.79 11.61
CA TYR A 59 -6.90 2.03 11.52
C TYR A 59 -6.16 0.88 10.83
N ASP A 60 -6.46 -0.37 11.21
CA ASP A 60 -5.84 -1.55 10.59
C ASP A 60 -6.16 -1.65 9.09
N ARG A 61 -7.40 -1.33 8.69
CA ARG A 61 -7.77 -1.32 7.27
C ARG A 61 -7.04 -0.22 6.52
N VAL A 62 -7.05 1.01 7.02
CA VAL A 62 -6.39 2.15 6.37
C VAL A 62 -4.88 1.92 6.27
N ALA A 63 -4.24 1.40 7.33
CA ALA A 63 -2.82 1.09 7.33
C ALA A 63 -2.45 0.04 6.27
N ARG A 64 -3.25 -1.04 6.14
CA ARG A 64 -3.04 -2.07 5.10
C ARG A 64 -3.25 -1.51 3.70
N THR A 65 -4.29 -0.69 3.50
CA THR A 65 -4.54 -0.05 2.21
C THR A 65 -3.39 0.89 1.83
N GLN A 66 -2.86 1.65 2.79
CA GLN A 66 -1.73 2.55 2.53
C GLN A 66 -0.47 1.78 2.15
N VAL A 67 -0.17 0.66 2.81
CA VAL A 67 0.95 -0.21 2.43
C VAL A 67 0.78 -0.76 1.02
N ALA A 68 -0.43 -1.19 0.66
CA ALA A 68 -0.73 -1.68 -0.69
C ALA A 68 -0.53 -0.57 -1.75
N ILE A 69 -1.08 0.63 -1.54
CA ILE A 69 -0.90 1.78 -2.42
C ILE A 69 0.59 2.13 -2.59
N ASN A 70 1.35 2.14 -1.48
CA ASN A 70 2.78 2.46 -1.52
C ASN A 70 3.56 1.42 -2.32
N MET A 71 3.24 0.13 -2.16
CA MET A 71 3.86 -0.96 -2.92
C MET A 71 3.52 -0.89 -4.40
N GLU A 72 2.26 -0.62 -4.75
CA GLU A 72 1.82 -0.43 -6.14
C GLU A 72 2.51 0.77 -6.79
N THR A 73 2.57 1.90 -6.07
CA THR A 73 3.26 3.11 -6.52
C THR A 73 4.75 2.84 -6.76
N PHE A 74 5.39 2.11 -5.84
CA PHE A 74 6.79 1.72 -5.98
C PHE A 74 6.99 0.83 -7.21
N LEU A 75 6.16 -0.20 -7.39
CA LEU A 75 6.23 -1.10 -8.55
C LEU A 75 6.03 -0.34 -9.87
N PHE A 76 5.05 0.57 -9.90
CA PHE A 76 4.78 1.41 -11.06
C PHE A 76 5.99 2.27 -11.43
N GLN A 77 6.61 2.92 -10.44
CA GLN A 77 7.83 3.70 -10.65
C GLN A 77 8.99 2.85 -11.16
N GLN A 78 9.19 1.63 -10.65
CA GLN A 78 10.24 0.73 -11.16
C GLN A 78 9.99 0.34 -12.62
N ARG A 79 8.75 0.00 -12.97
CA ARG A 79 8.38 -0.32 -14.35
C ARG A 79 8.60 0.86 -15.30
N LEU A 80 8.20 2.06 -14.88
CA LEU A 80 8.42 3.28 -15.67
C LEU A 80 9.91 3.53 -15.92
N LYS A 81 10.75 3.39 -14.89
CA LYS A 81 12.22 3.51 -15.03
C LYS A 81 12.80 2.50 -16.02
N VAL A 82 12.30 1.26 -16.04
CA VAL A 82 12.74 0.26 -17.02
C VAL A 82 12.34 0.67 -18.44
N ILE A 83 11.13 1.20 -18.63
CA ILE A 83 10.67 1.71 -19.94
C ILE A 83 11.52 2.89 -20.41
N GLU A 84 11.81 3.85 -19.54
CA GLU A 84 12.66 5.00 -19.85
C GLU A 84 14.08 4.55 -20.25
N ARG A 85 14.65 3.60 -19.49
CA ARG A 85 15.97 3.02 -19.83
C ARG A 85 15.94 2.26 -21.15
N ALA A 86 14.88 1.49 -21.42
CA ALA A 86 14.68 0.78 -22.67
C ALA A 86 14.57 1.76 -23.87
N ALA A 87 13.79 2.82 -23.72
CA ALA A 87 13.67 3.86 -24.73
C ALA A 87 15.00 4.57 -24.97
N ASN A 88 15.75 4.89 -23.91
CA ASN A 88 17.06 5.51 -24.02
C ASN A 88 18.07 4.61 -24.76
N ILE A 89 18.19 3.34 -24.37
CA ILE A 89 19.15 2.42 -25.01
C ILE A 89 18.81 2.17 -26.49
N PHE A 90 17.52 2.05 -26.84
CA PHE A 90 17.12 1.94 -28.25
C PHE A 90 17.28 3.24 -29.02
N GLY A 91 17.12 4.40 -28.38
CA GLY A 91 17.40 5.71 -28.99
C GLY A 91 18.88 5.89 -29.37
N LYS A 92 19.79 5.21 -28.66
CA LYS A 92 21.23 5.24 -28.93
C LYS A 92 21.67 4.34 -30.10
N ILE A 93 20.79 3.52 -30.67
CA ILE A 93 21.15 2.54 -31.73
C ILE A 93 21.95 3.16 -32.88
N PRO A 94 21.56 4.29 -33.49
CA PRO A 94 22.32 4.86 -34.61
C PRO A 94 23.77 5.17 -34.24
N GLY A 95 24.00 5.73 -33.04
CA GLY A 95 25.35 6.00 -32.55
C GLY A 95 26.15 4.74 -32.23
N ILE A 96 25.49 3.67 -31.79
CA ILE A 96 26.14 2.37 -31.57
C ILE A 96 26.56 1.74 -32.90
N GLU A 97 25.74 1.88 -33.95
CA GLU A 97 26.11 1.40 -35.28
C GLU A 97 27.35 2.13 -35.82
N ASP A 98 27.42 3.44 -35.65
CA ASP A 98 28.60 4.24 -36.03
C ASP A 98 29.85 3.75 -35.29
N ILE A 99 29.79 3.64 -33.95
CA ILE A 99 30.89 3.15 -33.10
C ILE A 99 31.30 1.73 -33.50
N TRP A 100 30.34 0.85 -33.80
CA TRP A 100 30.60 -0.51 -34.23
C TRP A 100 31.31 -0.56 -35.59
N THR A 101 30.91 0.29 -36.54
CA THR A 101 31.59 0.35 -37.84
C THR A 101 33.01 0.88 -37.72
N GLU A 102 33.25 1.89 -36.88
CA GLU A 102 34.58 2.42 -36.57
C GLU A 102 35.47 1.34 -35.93
N TYR A 103 34.93 0.59 -34.95
CA TYR A 103 35.60 -0.54 -34.33
C TYR A 103 36.01 -1.62 -35.36
N LEU A 104 35.10 -1.98 -36.27
CA LEU A 104 35.37 -2.94 -37.34
C LEU A 104 36.37 -2.43 -38.39
N GLN A 105 36.41 -1.13 -38.65
CA GLN A 105 37.39 -0.54 -39.56
C GLN A 105 38.79 -0.59 -38.93
N ASN A 106 38.92 -0.14 -37.68
CA ASN A 106 40.20 -0.13 -36.95
C ASN A 106 40.81 -1.54 -36.82
N THR A 107 39.98 -2.55 -36.57
CA THR A 107 40.44 -3.96 -36.51
C THR A 107 40.85 -4.54 -37.88
N LYS A 108 40.35 -4.00 -39.01
CA LYS A 108 40.75 -4.44 -40.36
C LYS A 108 42.09 -3.85 -40.81
N PHE A 109 42.41 -2.62 -40.40
CA PHE A 109 43.69 -1.97 -40.75
C PHE A 109 44.88 -2.57 -39.99
N GLU A 110 44.66 -3.21 -38.84
CA GLU A 110 45.70 -3.86 -38.02
C GLU A 110 46.10 -5.28 -38.47
N LYS A 111 45.87 -5.65 -39.74
CA LYS A 111 46.32 -6.94 -40.31
C LYS A 111 47.85 -7.18 -40.30
N ASN A 112 48.65 -6.23 -39.81
CA ASN A 112 50.11 -6.28 -39.76
C ASN A 112 50.70 -6.74 -38.40
N GLY A 113 49.90 -7.35 -37.51
CA GLY A 113 50.44 -8.30 -36.51
C GLY A 113 50.51 -7.86 -35.05
N VAL A 114 49.91 -6.73 -34.65
CA VAL A 114 49.71 -6.41 -33.22
C VAL A 114 48.25 -6.01 -33.02
N PHE A 115 47.50 -6.87 -32.33
CA PHE A 115 46.08 -6.68 -32.07
C PHE A 115 45.91 -5.66 -30.94
N LYS A 116 45.50 -4.42 -31.24
CA LYS A 116 45.05 -3.45 -30.26
C LYS A 116 43.82 -2.74 -30.82
N ALA A 117 42.68 -3.45 -30.76
CA ALA A 117 41.39 -2.78 -30.81
C ALA A 117 41.42 -1.57 -29.88
N PRO A 118 41.01 -0.37 -30.32
CA PRO A 118 41.07 0.81 -29.48
C PRO A 118 40.22 0.55 -28.24
N VAL A 119 40.90 0.34 -27.11
CA VAL A 119 40.33 0.13 -25.78
C VAL A 119 39.11 1.02 -25.51
N PRO A 120 39.12 2.33 -25.83
CA PRO A 120 37.96 3.18 -25.56
C PRO A 120 36.69 2.84 -26.37
N LEU A 121 36.81 2.30 -27.59
CA LEU A 121 35.62 1.90 -28.36
C LEU A 121 35.05 0.58 -27.84
N ALA A 122 35.92 -0.37 -27.48
CA ALA A 122 35.51 -1.64 -26.90
C ALA A 122 34.80 -1.44 -25.55
N GLU A 123 35.33 -0.55 -24.70
CA GLU A 123 34.74 -0.20 -23.40
C GLU A 123 33.34 0.42 -23.59
N LYS A 124 33.18 1.38 -24.50
CA LYS A 124 31.85 1.96 -24.80
C LYS A 124 30.84 0.91 -25.29
N LEU A 125 31.25 -0.02 -26.15
CA LEU A 125 30.37 -1.09 -26.62
C LEU A 125 29.99 -2.05 -25.49
N ALA A 126 30.92 -2.33 -24.57
CA ALA A 126 30.64 -3.12 -23.38
C ALA A 126 29.66 -2.40 -22.44
N ASP A 127 29.78 -1.09 -22.28
CA ASP A 127 28.84 -0.29 -21.48
C ASP A 127 27.43 -0.35 -22.05
N TYR A 128 27.26 -0.19 -23.37
CA TYR A 128 25.95 -0.32 -24.02
C TYR A 128 25.37 -1.73 -23.90
N GLN A 129 26.21 -2.76 -23.98
CA GLN A 129 25.80 -4.13 -23.77
C GLN A 129 25.32 -4.34 -22.32
N GLY A 130 26.07 -3.85 -21.33
CA GLY A 130 25.69 -3.92 -19.92
C GLY A 130 24.40 -3.15 -19.61
N GLU A 131 24.21 -1.97 -20.20
CA GLU A 131 22.94 -1.22 -20.11
C GLU A 131 21.78 -2.04 -20.65
N PHE A 132 21.92 -2.63 -21.85
CA PHE A 132 20.89 -3.45 -22.46
C PHE A 132 20.56 -4.70 -21.63
N ASP A 133 21.57 -5.43 -21.16
CA ASP A 133 21.38 -6.63 -20.34
C ASP A 133 20.67 -6.29 -19.02
N SER A 134 20.99 -5.14 -18.42
CA SER A 134 20.29 -4.65 -17.23
C SER A 134 18.80 -4.38 -17.50
N VAL A 135 18.46 -3.82 -18.67
CA VAL A 135 17.08 -3.56 -19.07
C VAL A 135 16.32 -4.86 -19.26
N ILE A 136 16.90 -5.84 -19.97
CA ILE A 136 16.28 -7.15 -20.19
C ILE A 136 16.05 -7.88 -18.86
N TYR A 137 17.05 -7.87 -17.97
CA TYR A 137 16.95 -8.49 -16.66
C TYR A 137 15.83 -7.86 -15.82
N LEU A 138 15.83 -6.53 -15.69
CA LEU A 138 14.80 -5.82 -14.92
C LEU A 138 13.41 -5.96 -15.55
N ALA A 139 13.32 -5.97 -16.87
CA ALA A 139 12.07 -6.23 -17.58
C ALA A 139 11.52 -7.62 -17.24
N SER A 140 12.37 -8.65 -17.18
CA SER A 140 11.94 -10.01 -16.85
C SER A 140 11.38 -10.16 -15.41
N ILE A 141 11.87 -9.33 -14.48
CA ILE A 141 11.46 -9.31 -13.07
C ILE A 141 10.15 -8.54 -12.89
N TYR A 142 10.10 -7.30 -13.40
CA TYR A 142 8.99 -6.41 -13.10
C TYR A 142 7.79 -6.59 -14.01
N PHE A 143 7.97 -7.19 -15.18
CA PHE A 143 6.91 -7.34 -16.18
C PHE A 143 6.45 -8.79 -16.34
N GLY A 144 5.32 -8.93 -17.03
CA GLY A 144 4.55 -10.15 -17.15
C GLY A 144 4.92 -10.99 -18.37
N PRO A 145 4.02 -11.91 -18.75
CA PRO A 145 4.30 -12.89 -19.80
C PRO A 145 4.44 -12.28 -21.19
N LYS A 146 3.79 -11.14 -21.50
CA LYS A 146 3.91 -10.51 -22.83
C LYS A 146 5.31 -9.96 -23.03
N THR A 147 5.84 -9.26 -22.01
CA THR A 147 7.20 -8.75 -22.05
C THR A 147 8.21 -9.88 -22.14
N ARG A 148 8.03 -10.96 -21.37
CA ARG A 148 8.92 -12.14 -21.44
C ARG A 148 8.89 -12.81 -22.81
N ALA A 149 7.73 -12.97 -23.42
CA ALA A 149 7.61 -13.50 -24.78
C ALA A 149 8.33 -12.59 -25.80
N ALA A 150 8.21 -11.27 -25.66
CA ALA A 150 8.92 -10.33 -26.52
C ALA A 150 10.45 -10.37 -26.31
N ILE A 151 10.93 -10.54 -25.06
CA ILE A 151 12.35 -10.76 -24.77
C ILE A 151 12.85 -12.03 -25.48
N THR A 152 12.10 -13.14 -25.40
CA THR A 152 12.46 -14.39 -26.08
C THR A 152 12.49 -14.22 -27.59
N ALA A 153 11.49 -13.54 -28.17
CA ALA A 153 11.47 -13.23 -29.60
C ALA A 153 12.71 -12.41 -30.03
N LEU A 154 13.07 -11.41 -29.22
CA LEU A 154 14.27 -10.62 -29.44
C LEU A 154 15.53 -11.49 -29.32
N SER A 155 15.64 -12.34 -28.30
CA SER A 155 16.80 -13.22 -28.04
C SER A 155 17.05 -14.25 -29.15
N ASN A 156 16.01 -14.70 -29.86
CA ASN A 156 16.13 -15.73 -30.88
C ASN A 156 16.81 -15.23 -32.17
N GLU A 157 16.93 -13.92 -32.35
CA GLU A 157 17.69 -13.36 -33.47
C GLU A 157 19.20 -13.48 -33.25
N LYS A 158 19.91 -13.98 -34.27
CA LYS A 158 21.38 -14.15 -34.25
C LYS A 158 22.15 -12.84 -34.26
N GLU A 159 21.51 -11.76 -34.68
CA GLU A 159 22.15 -10.45 -34.77
C GLU A 159 22.31 -9.78 -33.39
N PRO A 160 23.30 -8.90 -33.21
CA PRO A 160 23.40 -8.10 -32.01
C PRO A 160 22.12 -7.28 -31.78
N TRP A 161 21.77 -7.02 -30.52
CA TRP A 161 20.47 -6.41 -30.17
C TRP A 161 20.20 -5.07 -30.86
N TRP A 162 21.25 -4.30 -31.18
CA TRP A 162 21.13 -3.03 -31.90
C TRP A 162 20.83 -3.21 -33.40
N LYS A 163 21.13 -4.36 -34.01
CA LYS A 163 20.87 -4.67 -35.44
C LYS A 163 19.59 -5.46 -35.69
N LYS A 164 19.00 -6.04 -34.64
CA LYS A 164 17.75 -6.82 -34.71
C LYS A 164 16.62 -6.09 -35.45
N LYS A 165 15.62 -6.84 -35.89
CA LYS A 165 14.46 -6.28 -36.60
C LYS A 165 13.76 -5.20 -35.77
N LYS A 166 13.42 -4.09 -36.42
CA LYS A 166 12.70 -2.97 -35.78
C LYS A 166 11.37 -3.42 -35.21
N GLU A 167 10.72 -4.37 -35.88
CA GLU A 167 9.45 -4.98 -35.46
C GLU A 167 9.59 -5.64 -34.08
N ASN A 168 10.68 -6.38 -33.84
CA ASN A 168 10.89 -7.08 -32.58
C ASN A 168 11.27 -6.11 -31.44
N ARG A 169 12.04 -5.06 -31.73
CA ARG A 169 12.30 -3.98 -30.76
C ARG A 169 11.00 -3.24 -30.39
N ASN A 170 10.19 -2.91 -31.39
CA ASN A 170 8.91 -2.25 -31.19
C ASN A 170 7.93 -3.14 -30.43
N ALA A 171 7.91 -4.44 -30.71
CA ALA A 171 7.07 -5.41 -29.99
C ALA A 171 7.47 -5.51 -28.51
N PHE A 172 8.77 -5.49 -28.20
CA PHE A 172 9.25 -5.42 -26.82
C PHE A 172 8.83 -4.13 -26.12
N MET A 173 9.02 -2.96 -26.77
CA MET A 173 8.55 -1.68 -26.21
C MET A 173 7.04 -1.63 -26.02
N ALA A 174 6.27 -2.14 -26.98
CA ALA A 174 4.82 -2.21 -26.90
C ALA A 174 4.36 -3.10 -25.74
N ALA A 175 5.00 -4.26 -25.55
CA ALA A 175 4.69 -5.16 -24.43
C ALA A 175 4.94 -4.51 -23.07
N LEU A 176 6.06 -3.77 -22.93
CA LEU A 176 6.35 -3.01 -21.70
C LEU A 176 5.26 -1.97 -21.42
N VAL A 177 4.87 -1.17 -22.41
CA VAL A 177 3.85 -0.11 -22.25
C VAL A 177 2.48 -0.71 -21.96
N GLU A 178 2.12 -1.80 -22.64
CA GLU A 178 0.83 -2.46 -22.43
C GLU A 178 0.72 -3.06 -21.02
N GLU A 179 1.77 -3.71 -20.53
CA GLU A 179 1.78 -4.28 -19.18
C GLU A 179 1.96 -3.24 -18.06
N LEU A 180 2.50 -2.06 -18.39
CA LEU A 180 2.43 -0.89 -17.50
C LEU A 180 0.97 -0.49 -17.30
N ALA A 181 0.20 -0.35 -18.39
CA ALA A 181 -1.20 0.06 -18.34
C ALA A 181 -2.11 -0.96 -17.62
N LEU A 182 -1.87 -2.26 -17.82
CA LEU A 182 -2.61 -3.32 -17.13
C LEU A 182 -2.37 -3.33 -15.61
N GLY A 183 -1.18 -2.93 -15.16
CA GLY A 183 -0.86 -2.79 -13.73
C GLY A 183 -1.65 -1.69 -13.01
N ILE A 184 -2.19 -0.71 -13.74
CA ILE A 184 -2.96 0.42 -13.18
C ILE A 184 -4.42 0.02 -12.87
N ASN A 185 -4.96 -0.98 -13.58
CA ASN A 185 -6.37 -1.36 -13.48
C ASN A 185 -6.70 -2.27 -12.26
N HIS A 186 -5.70 -2.60 -11.44
CA HIS A 186 -5.88 -3.42 -10.24
C HIS A 186 -6.02 -2.63 -8.93
N ILE A 187 -6.12 -1.30 -9.01
CA ILE A 187 -6.51 -0.48 -7.85
C ILE A 187 -7.86 -1.00 -7.36
N PRO A 188 -7.94 -1.56 -6.13
CA PRO A 188 -9.18 -2.14 -5.65
C PRO A 188 -10.26 -1.05 -5.62
N LYS A 189 -11.41 -1.34 -6.26
CA LYS A 189 -12.59 -0.45 -6.35
C LYS A 189 -13.04 0.10 -4.99
N THR A 190 -12.62 -0.50 -3.89
CA THR A 190 -12.89 -0.06 -2.52
C THR A 190 -12.35 1.34 -2.18
N LEU A 191 -11.49 1.94 -3.01
CA LEU A 191 -11.09 3.36 -2.87
C LEU A 191 -12.04 4.35 -3.55
N LYS A 192 -12.93 3.89 -4.46
CA LYS A 192 -13.92 4.76 -5.11
C LYS A 192 -15.17 5.01 -4.27
N GLU A 193 -15.35 4.30 -3.17
CA GLU A 193 -16.52 4.39 -2.28
C GLU A 193 -16.23 5.17 -0.99
N VAL A 194 -15.07 5.82 -0.88
CA VAL A 194 -14.66 6.61 0.31
C VAL A 194 -14.74 8.13 0.06
N GLU A 195 -15.16 8.55 -1.14
CA GLU A 195 -15.65 9.92 -1.39
C GLU A 195 -17.18 9.97 -1.34
#